data_AF-A0A940Z601-F1
#
_entry.id   AF-A0A940Z601-F1
#
_cell.length_a   1.000
_cell.length_b   1.000
_cell.length_c   1.000
_cell.angle_alpha   90.00
_cell.angle_beta   90.00
_cell.angle_gamma   90.00
#
_symmetry.space_group_name_H-M   'P 1'
#
loop_
_entity.id
_entity.type
_entity.pdbx_description
1 polymer ?
#
loop_
_entity_poly.entity_id
_entity_poly.type
_entity_poly.pdbx_seq_one_letter_code
_entity_poly.pdbx_strand_id
1 'polypeptide(L)'
;MMKMRTDIKGTSRSGRSRRASGLLSIIEAGRYNDRVKRRFSRTLFILFGVILLVGCAKRIQPLWISKVAMIREPIGAEEIFRLPDGDRISFHELLSDVEPSSVIFMGENHDQIEQHHCQVRTLQGLIEKKSNVVLGMEIFERSQQSILDQWTEGKLTEEEFLKEVSWETTWGMDYNLYKGLLDEAKTRRLKVLCLNIERELVRKVGQQGITGLSPED
;
A
#
# COMPACT_ATOMS: atom_id res chain seq x y z
N MET A 1 48.95 -40.38 34.34
CA MET A 1 49.49 -39.69 35.54
C MET A 1 48.36 -38.83 36.10
N MET A 2 47.55 -39.25 37.07
CA MET A 2 47.82 -39.65 38.46
C MET A 2 48.22 -38.47 39.37
N LYS A 3 47.41 -38.32 40.44
CA LYS A 3 47.71 -37.73 41.77
C LYS A 3 47.74 -36.19 41.87
N MET A 4 47.32 -35.53 42.96
CA MET A 4 46.66 -35.93 44.22
C MET A 4 46.33 -34.66 45.03
N ARG A 5 45.39 -34.81 45.97
CA ARG A 5 45.14 -33.95 47.14
C ARG A 5 46.39 -33.67 47.99
N THR A 6 46.33 -32.61 48.81
CA THR A 6 46.23 -32.62 50.31
C THR A 6 46.29 -31.16 50.79
N ASP A 7 45.25 -30.64 51.45
CA ASP A 7 44.96 -30.63 52.90
C ASP A 7 46.01 -29.89 53.76
N ILE A 8 45.54 -29.09 54.74
CA ILE A 8 45.72 -29.26 56.20
C ILE A 8 45.73 -27.93 57.01
N LYS A 9 44.84 -27.89 58.03
CA LYS A 9 44.82 -27.16 59.35
C LYS A 9 44.77 -25.62 59.34
N GLY A 10 43.95 -24.92 60.13
CA GLY A 10 43.14 -25.25 61.31
C GLY A 10 43.63 -24.48 62.53
N THR A 11 42.77 -23.71 63.22
CA THR A 11 42.85 -23.40 64.67
C THR A 11 41.56 -22.76 65.18
N SER A 12 41.26 -23.02 66.45
CA SER A 12 40.03 -22.75 67.19
C SER A 12 40.15 -21.51 68.09
N ARG A 13 39.01 -20.91 68.48
CA ARG A 13 38.58 -20.74 69.89
C ARG A 13 37.32 -19.85 70.08
N SER A 14 36.34 -20.44 70.76
CA SER A 14 35.43 -19.94 71.82
C SER A 14 34.92 -18.48 71.87
N GLY A 15 33.59 -18.33 72.05
CA GLY A 15 33.05 -17.64 73.24
C GLY A 15 31.95 -16.57 73.07
N ARG A 16 30.71 -16.96 73.40
CA ARG A 16 29.58 -16.20 74.01
C ARG A 16 28.89 -15.00 73.30
N SER A 17 27.61 -15.25 73.00
CA SER A 17 26.38 -14.52 73.44
C SER A 17 26.27 -12.99 73.23
N ARG A 18 25.27 -12.56 72.45
CA ARG A 18 24.06 -11.84 72.93
C ARG A 18 23.06 -11.54 71.80
N ARG A 19 21.79 -11.47 72.21
CA ARG A 19 20.54 -11.31 71.43
C ARG A 19 20.36 -9.93 70.76
N ALA A 20 19.43 -9.94 69.80
CA ALA A 20 18.51 -8.86 69.38
C ALA A 20 18.94 -7.94 68.22
N SER A 21 18.62 -8.35 66.98
CA SER A 21 18.58 -7.46 65.80
C SER A 21 17.69 -7.98 64.66
N GLY A 22 16.60 -8.71 64.97
CA GLY A 22 15.82 -9.46 63.97
C GLY A 22 14.49 -8.84 63.49
N LEU A 23 14.00 -7.74 64.06
CA LEU A 23 12.63 -7.26 63.79
C LEU A 23 12.52 -5.96 62.97
N LEU A 24 13.62 -5.22 62.75
CA LEU A 24 13.58 -3.97 61.97
C LEU A 24 13.75 -4.19 60.46
N SER A 25 14.39 -5.28 60.02
CA SER A 25 14.69 -5.52 58.59
C SER A 25 13.49 -5.97 57.76
N ILE A 26 12.46 -6.55 58.38
CA ILE A 26 11.31 -7.13 57.66
C ILE A 26 10.28 -6.06 57.25
N ILE A 27 10.15 -4.96 58.01
CA ILE A 27 9.17 -3.89 57.74
C ILE A 27 9.64 -2.93 56.62
N GLU A 28 10.95 -2.83 56.36
CA GLU A 28 11.48 -2.02 55.26
C GLU A 28 11.40 -2.72 53.90
N ALA A 29 11.63 -4.03 53.86
CA ALA A 29 11.58 -4.82 52.62
C ALA A 29 10.18 -4.86 51.98
N GLY A 30 9.11 -4.94 52.79
CA GLY A 30 7.72 -4.92 52.29
C GLY A 30 7.33 -3.59 51.66
N ARG A 31 7.69 -2.46 52.28
CA ARG A 31 7.36 -1.11 51.77
C ARG A 31 8.16 -0.73 50.52
N TYR A 32 9.36 -1.29 50.32
CA TYR A 32 10.14 -1.10 49.09
C TYR A 32 9.48 -1.79 47.90
N ASN A 33 9.04 -3.04 48.08
CA ASN A 33 8.45 -3.85 47.01
C ASN A 33 7.12 -3.25 46.48
N ASP A 34 6.28 -2.71 47.37
CA ASP A 34 5.00 -2.08 46.98
C ASP A 34 5.17 -0.73 46.29
N ARG A 35 6.31 -0.06 46.51
CA ARG A 35 6.62 1.23 45.88
C ARG A 35 7.20 1.02 44.47
N VAL A 36 8.00 -0.03 44.28
CA VAL A 36 8.54 -0.43 42.98
C VAL A 36 7.44 -0.98 42.07
N LYS A 37 6.56 -1.87 42.57
CA LYS A 37 5.44 -2.43 41.79
C LYS A 37 4.45 -1.35 41.32
N ARG A 38 4.13 -0.37 42.16
CA ARG A 38 3.26 0.77 41.78
C ARG A 38 3.92 1.73 40.78
N ARG A 39 5.24 1.89 40.82
CA ARG A 39 5.97 2.68 39.82
C ARG A 39 6.04 1.94 38.48
N PHE A 40 6.33 0.65 38.48
CA PHE A 40 6.34 -0.18 37.27
C PHE A 40 4.97 -0.24 36.59
N SER A 41 3.89 -0.40 37.38
CA SER A 41 2.52 -0.43 36.86
C SER A 41 2.08 0.92 36.27
N ARG A 42 2.46 2.05 36.88
CA ARG A 42 2.13 3.39 36.34
C ARG A 42 2.94 3.72 35.07
N THR A 43 4.21 3.34 35.01
CA THR A 43 5.04 3.56 33.82
C THR A 43 4.61 2.68 32.65
N LEU A 44 4.19 1.43 32.90
CA LEU A 44 3.69 0.51 31.87
C LEU A 44 2.34 0.98 31.30
N PHE A 45 1.44 1.53 32.11
CA PHE A 45 0.17 2.12 31.65
C PHE A 45 0.38 3.39 30.80
N ILE A 46 1.35 4.24 31.15
CA ILE A 46 1.68 5.44 30.36
C ILE A 46 2.29 5.05 29.01
N LEU A 47 3.18 4.04 28.97
CA LEU A 47 3.75 3.54 27.71
C LEU A 47 2.69 2.91 26.79
N PHE A 48 1.71 2.18 27.35
CA PHE A 48 0.62 1.58 26.58
C PHE A 48 -0.40 2.62 26.08
N GLY A 49 -0.64 3.69 26.84
CA GLY A 49 -1.52 4.80 26.43
C GLY A 49 -0.95 5.65 25.29
N VAL A 50 0.37 5.79 25.19
CA VAL A 50 1.03 6.53 24.08
C VAL A 50 1.00 5.73 22.78
N ILE A 51 1.05 4.40 22.83
CA ILE A 51 0.99 3.53 21.64
C ILE A 51 -0.41 3.54 21.01
N LEU A 52 -1.48 3.72 21.81
CA LEU A 52 -2.87 3.78 21.32
C LEU A 52 -3.23 5.11 20.63
N LEU A 53 -2.38 6.15 20.72
CA LEU A 53 -2.60 7.45 20.07
C LEU A 53 -1.94 7.58 18.68
N VAL A 54 -1.30 6.52 18.16
CA VAL A 54 -0.71 6.50 16.81
C VAL A 54 -1.73 6.00 15.75
N GLY A 55 -2.99 5.79 16.13
CA GLY A 55 -4.09 5.43 15.23
C GLY A 55 -4.79 6.64 14.64
N CYS A 56 -4.13 7.36 13.72
CA CYS A 56 -4.69 8.20 12.64
C CYS A 56 -3.60 9.15 12.09
N ALA A 57 -2.43 8.61 11.76
CA ALA A 57 -1.59 9.29 10.78
C ALA A 57 -2.24 9.05 9.41
N LYS A 58 -2.95 10.04 8.85
CA LYS A 58 -3.19 10.10 7.40
C LYS A 58 -1.85 9.78 6.76
N ARG A 59 -1.74 8.71 5.96
CA ARG A 59 -0.54 8.47 5.16
C ARG A 59 -0.36 9.73 4.31
N ILE A 60 0.55 10.61 4.73
CA ILE A 60 0.88 11.80 3.96
C ILE A 60 1.60 11.24 2.74
N GLN A 61 0.86 11.14 1.64
CA GLN A 61 1.40 10.78 0.34
C GLN A 61 2.60 11.70 0.09
N PRO A 62 3.78 11.17 -0.22
CA PRO A 62 4.95 12.01 -0.39
C PRO A 62 4.71 12.97 -1.57
N LEU A 63 5.06 14.24 -1.37
CA LEU A 63 4.73 15.37 -2.24
C LEU A 63 5.12 15.19 -3.73
N TRP A 64 6.05 14.29 -4.02
CA TRP A 64 6.49 14.00 -5.39
C TRP A 64 5.43 13.26 -6.19
N ILE A 65 4.54 12.49 -5.55
CA ILE A 65 3.51 11.71 -6.24
C ILE A 65 2.48 12.62 -6.91
N SER A 66 2.02 13.67 -6.22
CA SER A 66 1.13 14.69 -6.84
C SER A 66 1.80 15.45 -7.99
N LYS A 67 3.14 15.44 -8.06
CA LYS A 67 3.86 16.00 -9.22
C LYS A 67 3.85 15.04 -10.40
N VAL A 68 3.77 13.71 -10.22
CA VAL A 68 3.83 12.75 -11.33
C VAL A 68 2.70 12.96 -12.34
N ALA A 69 1.48 13.21 -11.88
CA ALA A 69 0.36 13.56 -12.76
C ALA A 69 0.56 14.88 -13.54
N MET A 70 1.46 15.74 -13.08
CA MET A 70 1.79 17.03 -13.71
C MET A 70 3.06 16.95 -14.57
N ILE A 71 3.83 15.86 -14.51
CA ILE A 71 5.01 15.66 -15.34
C ILE A 71 4.52 15.36 -16.77
N ARG A 72 4.84 16.25 -17.72
CA ARG A 72 4.56 16.04 -19.16
C ARG A 72 5.69 15.33 -19.90
N GLU A 73 6.88 15.32 -19.31
CA GLU A 73 8.10 14.72 -19.87
C GLU A 73 8.21 13.23 -19.53
N PRO A 74 8.86 12.40 -20.35
CA PRO A 74 9.08 11.00 -20.00
C PRO A 74 9.81 10.84 -18.66
N ILE A 75 9.38 9.84 -17.88
CA ILE A 75 10.18 9.36 -16.75
C ILE A 75 11.22 8.38 -17.32
N GLY A 76 12.48 8.81 -17.38
CA GLY A 76 13.58 8.01 -17.96
C GLY A 76 13.84 8.29 -19.44
N ALA A 77 14.54 7.37 -20.11
CA ALA A 77 14.85 7.50 -21.53
C ALA A 77 13.63 7.14 -22.38
N GLU A 78 13.23 8.02 -23.31
CA GLU A 78 12.13 7.78 -24.25
C GLU A 78 12.66 7.14 -25.53
N GLU A 79 12.55 5.81 -25.60
CA GLU A 79 12.84 5.02 -26.80
C GLU A 79 11.57 4.28 -27.21
N ILE A 80 10.97 4.71 -28.32
CA ILE A 80 9.74 4.14 -28.86
C ILE A 80 10.10 3.46 -30.19
N PHE A 81 9.69 2.21 -30.34
CA PHE A 81 9.97 1.42 -31.53
C PHE A 81 8.67 0.95 -32.18
N ARG A 82 8.56 1.13 -33.50
CA ARG A 82 7.46 0.58 -34.29
C ARG A 82 7.72 -0.90 -34.57
N LEU A 83 6.76 -1.76 -34.25
CA LEU A 83 6.82 -3.19 -34.55
C LEU A 83 6.12 -3.50 -35.88
N PRO A 84 6.55 -4.57 -36.59
CA PRO A 84 7.62 -5.51 -36.22
C PRO A 84 9.04 -5.05 -36.58
N ASP A 85 9.18 -4.00 -37.39
CA ASP A 85 10.45 -3.65 -38.05
C ASP A 85 11.51 -3.06 -37.10
N GLY A 86 11.09 -2.52 -35.95
CA GLY A 86 11.98 -1.97 -34.93
C GLY A 86 12.45 -0.55 -35.21
N ASP A 87 11.79 0.18 -36.11
CA ASP A 87 12.13 1.59 -36.38
C ASP A 87 11.92 2.44 -35.14
N ARG A 88 12.94 3.21 -34.74
CA ARG A 88 12.79 4.18 -33.66
C ARG A 88 11.95 5.36 -34.14
N ILE A 89 10.90 5.68 -33.41
CA ILE A 89 9.98 6.79 -33.70
C ILE A 89 9.92 7.77 -32.52
N SER A 90 9.50 8.99 -32.80
CA SER A 90 9.18 9.99 -31.78
C SER A 90 7.79 9.75 -31.16
N PHE A 91 7.54 10.33 -29.99
CA PHE A 91 6.21 10.29 -29.37
C PHE A 91 5.14 10.97 -30.23
N HIS A 92 5.50 12.01 -30.99
CA HIS A 92 4.58 12.67 -31.92
C HIS A 92 4.17 11.77 -33.08
N GLU A 93 5.12 10.99 -33.62
CA GLU A 93 4.84 9.97 -34.64
C GLU A 93 3.97 8.85 -34.06
N LEU A 94 4.28 8.35 -32.86
CA LEU A 94 3.43 7.37 -32.17
C LEU A 94 1.98 7.87 -32.07
N LEU A 95 1.76 9.09 -31.58
CA LEU A 95 0.42 9.65 -31.47
C LEU A 95 -0.29 9.79 -32.83
N SER A 96 0.45 10.11 -33.88
CA SER A 96 -0.12 10.25 -35.23
C SER A 96 -0.45 8.90 -35.86
N ASP A 97 0.32 7.85 -35.54
CA ASP A 97 0.06 6.49 -35.99
C ASP A 97 -1.17 5.89 -35.30
N VAL A 98 -1.37 6.15 -34.01
CA VAL A 98 -2.47 5.54 -33.24
C VAL A 98 -3.78 6.32 -33.25
N GLU A 99 -3.75 7.66 -33.44
CA GLU A 99 -4.96 8.51 -33.48
C GLU A 99 -6.08 8.04 -34.43
N PRO A 100 -5.82 7.53 -35.65
CA PRO A 100 -6.89 7.04 -36.52
C PRO A 100 -7.50 5.70 -36.05
N SER A 101 -6.94 5.05 -35.04
CA SER A 101 -7.41 3.75 -34.54
C SER A 101 -8.69 3.90 -33.73
N SER A 102 -9.66 3.00 -33.94
CA SER A 102 -10.90 3.00 -33.15
C SER A 102 -10.69 2.50 -31.71
N VAL A 103 -9.66 1.67 -31.48
CA VAL A 103 -9.31 1.11 -30.17
C VAL A 103 -7.79 1.08 -30.06
N ILE A 104 -7.28 1.55 -28.92
CA ILE A 104 -5.84 1.54 -28.60
C ILE A 104 -5.68 0.75 -27.30
N PHE A 105 -4.84 -0.29 -27.33
CA PHE A 105 -4.50 -1.07 -26.14
C PHE A 105 -3.20 -0.57 -25.55
N MET A 106 -3.20 -0.33 -24.24
CA MET A 106 -2.02 0.10 -23.49
C MET A 106 -1.69 -0.96 -22.44
N GLY A 107 -0.67 -1.78 -22.69
CA GLY A 107 -0.17 -2.76 -21.73
C GLY A 107 0.69 -2.13 -20.65
N GLU A 108 0.71 -2.73 -19.47
CA GLU A 108 1.55 -2.30 -18.34
C GLU A 108 1.81 -3.45 -17.35
N ASN A 109 2.86 -3.28 -16.53
CA ASN A 109 3.15 -4.04 -15.33
C ASN A 109 2.69 -3.23 -14.12
N HIS A 110 1.78 -3.80 -13.32
CA HIS A 110 0.97 -3.09 -12.33
C HIS A 110 1.71 -2.25 -11.27
N ASP A 111 3.04 -2.37 -11.17
CA ASP A 111 3.91 -1.72 -10.21
C ASP A 111 4.98 -0.79 -10.85
N GLN A 112 4.96 -0.58 -12.17
CA GLN A 112 5.95 0.21 -12.90
C GLN A 112 5.44 1.62 -13.24
N ILE A 113 5.83 2.61 -12.44
CA ILE A 113 5.34 3.99 -12.55
C ILE A 113 5.59 4.61 -13.92
N GLU A 114 6.69 4.28 -14.59
CA GLU A 114 7.04 4.77 -15.92
C GLU A 114 5.98 4.38 -16.97
N GLN A 115 5.42 3.18 -16.84
CA GLN A 115 4.42 2.66 -17.78
C GLN A 115 3.06 3.34 -17.57
N HIS A 116 2.63 3.51 -16.31
CA HIS A 116 1.46 4.32 -15.96
C HIS A 116 1.61 5.77 -16.44
N HIS A 117 2.82 6.33 -16.36
CA HIS A 117 3.11 7.67 -16.86
C HIS A 117 2.99 7.77 -18.39
N CYS A 118 3.51 6.79 -19.12
CA CYS A 118 3.32 6.68 -20.58
C CYS A 118 1.84 6.63 -20.97
N GLN A 119 0.99 5.94 -20.19
CA GLN A 119 -0.45 5.92 -20.41
C GLN A 119 -1.09 7.30 -20.24
N VAL A 120 -0.76 8.01 -19.16
CA VAL A 120 -1.25 9.38 -18.92
C VAL A 120 -0.83 10.32 -20.05
N ARG A 121 0.43 10.28 -20.47
CA ARG A 121 0.94 11.11 -21.57
C ARG A 121 0.24 10.81 -22.89
N THR A 122 0.02 9.53 -23.20
CA THR A 122 -0.67 9.11 -24.42
C THR A 122 -2.12 9.62 -24.41
N LEU A 123 -2.83 9.45 -23.30
CA LEU A 123 -4.19 9.97 -23.11
C LEU A 123 -4.23 11.50 -23.30
N GLN A 124 -3.34 12.24 -22.64
CA GLN A 124 -3.23 13.69 -22.77
C GLN A 124 -2.96 14.11 -24.23
N GLY A 125 -2.03 13.45 -24.91
CA GLY A 125 -1.69 13.74 -26.30
C GLY A 125 -2.85 13.50 -27.28
N LEU A 126 -3.61 12.41 -27.10
CA LEU A 126 -4.80 12.13 -27.90
C LEU A 126 -5.91 13.16 -27.69
N ILE A 127 -6.10 13.60 -26.44
CA ILE A 127 -7.07 14.65 -26.10
C ILE A 127 -6.64 16.00 -26.68
N GLU A 128 -5.37 16.35 -26.61
CA GLU A 128 -4.83 17.59 -27.20
C GLU A 128 -5.01 17.62 -28.73
N LYS A 129 -4.95 16.46 -29.39
CA LYS A 129 -5.32 16.28 -30.81
C LYS A 129 -6.83 16.35 -31.09
N LYS A 130 -7.66 16.64 -30.08
CA LYS A 130 -9.14 16.73 -30.13
C LYS A 130 -9.85 15.42 -30.46
N SER A 131 -9.22 14.29 -30.13
CA SER A 131 -9.86 12.98 -30.24
C SER A 131 -10.98 12.85 -29.21
N ASN A 132 -12.12 12.27 -29.58
CA ASN A 132 -13.16 11.90 -28.63
C ASN A 132 -12.77 10.59 -27.94
N VAL A 133 -12.14 10.68 -26.78
CA VAL A 133 -11.57 9.52 -26.09
C VAL A 133 -12.52 9.00 -25.01
N VAL A 134 -12.73 7.68 -25.02
CA VAL A 134 -13.31 6.92 -23.90
C VAL A 134 -12.19 6.09 -23.30
N LEU A 135 -12.03 6.12 -21.98
CA LEU A 135 -10.98 5.40 -21.28
C LEU A 135 -11.53 4.06 -20.76
N GLY A 136 -10.99 2.93 -21.23
CA GLY A 136 -11.28 1.62 -20.64
C GLY A 136 -10.21 1.25 -19.61
N MET A 137 -10.62 0.76 -18.44
CA MET A 137 -9.68 0.36 -17.38
C MET A 137 -9.99 -1.05 -16.87
N GLU A 138 -8.99 -1.94 -16.94
CA GLU A 138 -9.05 -3.33 -16.46
C GLU A 138 -9.21 -3.43 -14.95
N ILE A 139 -8.77 -2.43 -14.20
CA ILE A 139 -8.74 -2.50 -12.73
C ILE A 139 -10.14 -2.49 -12.10
N PHE A 140 -11.17 -2.12 -12.85
CA PHE A 140 -12.54 -2.01 -12.36
C PHE A 140 -13.44 -3.09 -12.93
N GLU A 141 -14.25 -3.66 -12.05
CA GLU A 141 -15.27 -4.65 -12.38
C GLU A 141 -16.50 -3.98 -13.00
N ARG A 142 -17.18 -4.65 -13.92
CA ARG A 142 -18.37 -4.14 -14.62
C ARG A 142 -19.46 -3.66 -13.66
N SER A 143 -19.65 -4.34 -12.53
CA SER A 143 -20.57 -3.95 -11.46
C SER A 143 -20.32 -2.54 -10.90
N GLN A 144 -19.10 -2.00 -11.06
CA GLN A 144 -18.67 -0.72 -10.51
C GLN A 144 -18.93 0.48 -11.44
N GLN A 145 -19.54 0.26 -12.61
CA GLN A 145 -19.72 1.32 -13.63
C GLN A 145 -20.41 2.58 -13.09
N SER A 146 -21.44 2.41 -12.26
CA SER A 146 -22.18 3.55 -11.67
C SER A 146 -21.32 4.40 -10.71
N ILE A 147 -20.27 3.82 -10.12
CA ILE A 147 -19.33 4.52 -9.25
C ILE A 147 -18.36 5.34 -10.08
N LEU A 148 -17.86 4.78 -11.20
CA LEU A 148 -16.98 5.48 -12.15
C LEU A 148 -17.68 6.65 -12.84
N ASP A 149 -18.97 6.48 -13.17
CA ASP A 149 -19.79 7.56 -13.72
C ASP A 149 -19.89 8.72 -12.71
N GLN A 150 -20.17 8.44 -11.44
CA GLN A 150 -20.21 9.45 -10.38
C GLN A 150 -18.84 10.10 -10.12
N TRP A 151 -17.74 9.33 -10.19
CA TRP A 151 -16.39 9.85 -10.06
C TRP A 151 -16.07 10.89 -11.14
N THR A 152 -16.33 10.55 -12.40
CA THR A 152 -16.01 11.40 -13.55
C THR A 152 -16.92 12.64 -13.64
N GLU A 153 -18.13 12.57 -13.09
CA GLU A 153 -19.01 13.72 -12.88
C GLU A 153 -18.58 14.61 -11.69
N GLY A 154 -17.59 14.18 -10.91
CA GLY A 154 -17.07 14.92 -9.76
C GLY A 154 -17.94 14.87 -8.52
N LYS A 155 -18.84 13.87 -8.42
CA LYS A 155 -19.77 13.70 -7.29
C LYS A 155 -19.13 13.05 -6.06
N LEU A 156 -17.99 12.38 -6.25
CA LEU A 156 -17.26 11.69 -5.18
C LEU A 156 -15.94 12.41 -4.89
N THR A 157 -15.61 12.51 -3.61
CA THR A 157 -14.22 12.75 -3.18
C THR A 157 -13.35 11.53 -3.49
N GLU A 158 -12.03 11.71 -3.47
CA GLU A 158 -11.10 10.59 -3.70
C GLU A 158 -11.27 9.49 -2.64
N GLU A 159 -11.42 9.87 -1.37
CA GLU A 159 -11.61 8.93 -0.27
C GLU A 159 -12.91 8.12 -0.44
N GLU A 160 -14.01 8.78 -0.80
CA GLU A 160 -15.28 8.10 -1.10
C GLU A 160 -15.14 7.17 -2.30
N PHE A 161 -14.52 7.64 -3.39
CA PHE A 161 -14.33 6.83 -4.58
C PHE A 161 -13.58 5.53 -4.28
N LEU A 162 -12.43 5.62 -3.59
CA LEU A 162 -11.61 4.45 -3.24
C LEU A 162 -12.36 3.46 -2.35
N LYS A 163 -13.18 3.97 -1.44
CA LYS A 163 -14.03 3.16 -0.59
C LYS A 163 -15.12 2.44 -1.39
N GLU A 164 -15.85 3.17 -2.23
CA GLU A 164 -16.98 2.62 -3.00
C GLU A 164 -16.51 1.56 -4.01
N VAL A 165 -15.38 1.79 -4.71
CA VAL A 165 -14.79 0.76 -5.59
C VAL A 165 -14.05 -0.35 -4.83
N SER A 166 -14.05 -0.30 -3.49
CA SER A 166 -13.36 -1.27 -2.64
C SER A 166 -11.90 -1.50 -3.06
N TRP A 167 -11.18 -0.40 -3.34
CA TRP A 167 -9.88 -0.40 -4.02
C TRP A 167 -8.89 -1.42 -3.45
N GLU A 168 -8.73 -1.44 -2.12
CA GLU A 168 -7.79 -2.30 -1.40
C GLU A 168 -8.06 -3.80 -1.56
N THR A 169 -9.32 -4.19 -1.76
CA THR A 169 -9.73 -5.61 -1.85
C THR A 169 -9.96 -6.09 -3.27
N THR A 170 -10.40 -5.18 -4.15
CA THR A 170 -10.65 -5.49 -5.57
C THR A 170 -9.34 -5.47 -6.34
N TRP A 171 -8.54 -4.40 -6.22
CA TRP A 171 -7.29 -4.25 -6.95
C TRP A 171 -6.06 -4.41 -6.07
N GLY A 172 -5.98 -3.65 -4.96
CA GLY A 172 -4.94 -3.80 -3.93
C GLY A 172 -3.55 -3.27 -4.30
N MET A 173 -3.42 -2.55 -5.42
CA MET A 173 -2.18 -1.86 -5.81
C MET A 173 -2.13 -0.42 -5.25
N ASP A 174 -0.96 0.21 -5.26
CA ASP A 174 -0.85 1.63 -4.91
C ASP A 174 -1.71 2.48 -5.87
N TYR A 175 -2.77 3.10 -5.32
CA TYR A 175 -3.69 3.94 -6.07
C TYR A 175 -2.98 5.05 -6.86
N ASN A 176 -1.87 5.56 -6.34
CA ASN A 176 -1.15 6.64 -6.97
C ASN A 176 -0.61 6.32 -8.37
N LEU A 177 -0.41 5.04 -8.69
CA LEU A 177 -0.04 4.60 -10.03
C LEU A 177 -1.14 4.94 -11.04
N TYR A 178 -2.40 4.79 -10.64
CA TYR A 178 -3.59 4.98 -11.50
C TYR A 178 -4.20 6.38 -11.39
N LYS A 179 -3.87 7.11 -10.32
CA LYS A 179 -4.44 8.41 -10.01
C LYS A 179 -4.34 9.41 -11.17
N GLY A 180 -3.23 9.41 -11.91
CA GLY A 180 -3.06 10.31 -13.06
C GLY A 180 -4.14 10.13 -14.14
N LEU A 181 -4.47 8.88 -14.48
CA LEU A 181 -5.53 8.57 -15.45
C LEU A 181 -6.91 8.97 -14.92
N LEU A 182 -7.18 8.67 -13.65
CA LEU A 182 -8.47 8.94 -13.02
C LEU A 182 -8.72 10.44 -12.81
N ASP A 183 -7.67 11.20 -12.50
CA ASP A 183 -7.71 12.65 -12.37
C ASP A 183 -7.94 13.32 -13.74
N GLU A 184 -7.27 12.86 -14.80
CA GLU A 184 -7.52 13.34 -16.17
C GLU A 184 -8.96 13.06 -16.60
N ALA A 185 -9.46 11.85 -16.33
CA ALA A 185 -10.83 11.47 -16.62
C ALA A 185 -11.84 12.35 -15.88
N LYS A 186 -11.63 12.60 -14.58
CA LYS A 186 -12.50 13.48 -13.79
C LYS A 186 -12.44 14.93 -14.22
N THR A 187 -11.24 15.46 -14.44
CA THR A 187 -11.02 16.86 -14.83
C THR A 187 -11.70 17.18 -16.16
N ARG A 188 -11.68 16.25 -17.10
CA ARG A 188 -12.22 16.42 -18.45
C ARG A 188 -13.59 15.78 -18.65
N ARG A 189 -14.14 15.15 -17.61
CA ARG A 189 -15.40 14.39 -17.64
C ARG A 189 -15.41 13.34 -18.74
N LEU A 190 -14.29 12.62 -18.89
CA LEU A 190 -14.20 11.51 -19.83
C LEU A 190 -15.08 10.37 -19.34
N LYS A 191 -15.72 9.67 -20.29
CA LYS A 191 -16.37 8.40 -19.98
C LYS A 191 -15.28 7.37 -19.66
N VAL A 192 -15.39 6.71 -18.51
CA VAL A 192 -14.52 5.60 -18.11
C VAL A 192 -15.34 4.32 -18.12
N LEU A 193 -14.87 3.28 -18.80
CA LEU A 193 -15.52 1.98 -18.87
C LEU A 193 -14.79 0.96 -17.98
N CYS A 194 -15.55 0.29 -17.12
CA CYS A 194 -15.06 -0.86 -16.36
C CYS A 194 -14.94 -2.07 -17.29
N LEU A 195 -13.73 -2.63 -17.42
CA LEU A 195 -13.49 -3.72 -18.37
C LEU A 195 -13.48 -5.11 -17.73
N ASN A 196 -13.27 -5.21 -16.42
CA ASN A 196 -13.13 -6.51 -15.77
C ASN A 196 -14.47 -7.17 -15.45
N ILE A 197 -14.39 -8.47 -15.26
CA ILE A 197 -15.43 -9.27 -14.62
C ILE A 197 -15.14 -9.40 -13.11
N GLU A 198 -16.14 -9.79 -12.36
CA GLU A 198 -16.06 -9.96 -10.91
C GLU A 198 -14.98 -11.01 -10.55
N ARG A 199 -14.10 -10.69 -9.60
CA ARG A 199 -13.01 -11.62 -9.19
C ARG A 199 -13.51 -12.97 -8.72
N GLU A 200 -14.71 -13.02 -8.15
CA GLU A 200 -15.34 -14.28 -7.77
C GLU A 200 -15.60 -15.18 -8.99
N LEU A 201 -16.02 -14.59 -10.11
CA LEU A 201 -16.24 -15.29 -11.37
C LEU A 201 -14.91 -15.79 -11.95
N VAL A 202 -13.88 -14.93 -11.97
CA VAL A 202 -12.51 -15.32 -12.37
C VAL A 202 -12.01 -16.51 -11.55
N ARG A 203 -12.18 -16.46 -10.22
CA ARG A 203 -11.78 -17.55 -9.32
C ARG A 203 -12.58 -18.83 -9.58
N LYS A 204 -13.89 -18.71 -9.81
CA LYS A 204 -14.77 -19.84 -10.09
C LYS A 204 -14.34 -20.55 -11.38
N VAL A 205 -14.11 -19.80 -12.45
CA VAL A 205 -13.59 -20.32 -13.73
C VAL A 205 -12.21 -20.94 -13.54
N GLY A 206 -11.30 -20.29 -12.80
CA GLY A 206 -9.96 -20.82 -12.53
C GLY A 206 -9.96 -22.14 -11.75
N GLN A 207 -10.96 -22.36 -10.89
CA GLN A 207 -11.07 -23.57 -10.06
C GLN A 207 -11.87 -24.69 -10.72
N GLN A 208 -12.91 -24.34 -11.49
CA GLN A 208 -13.93 -25.29 -11.95
C GLN A 208 -14.05 -25.36 -13.48
N GLY A 209 -13.27 -24.54 -14.20
CA GLY A 209 -13.44 -24.33 -15.63
C GLY A 209 -14.73 -23.57 -15.96
N ILE A 210 -14.93 -23.27 -17.24
CA ILE A 210 -16.12 -22.55 -17.71
C ILE A 210 -17.43 -23.32 -17.42
N THR A 211 -17.35 -24.65 -17.31
CA THR A 211 -18.48 -25.53 -16.98
C THR A 211 -18.97 -25.37 -15.54
N GLY A 212 -18.20 -24.72 -14.67
CA GLY A 212 -18.63 -24.40 -13.31
C GLY A 212 -19.64 -23.24 -13.25
N LEU A 213 -19.75 -22.45 -14.31
CA LEU A 213 -20.65 -21.29 -14.37
C LEU A 213 -22.12 -21.72 -14.51
N SER A 214 -23.01 -21.00 -13.84
CA SER A 214 -24.45 -21.14 -14.09
C SER A 214 -24.86 -20.34 -15.33
N PRO A 215 -26.03 -20.59 -15.93
CA PRO A 215 -26.51 -19.80 -17.07
C PRO A 215 -26.70 -18.30 -16.79
N GLU A 216 -26.81 -17.92 -15.51
CA GLU A 216 -27.01 -16.55 -15.06
C GLU A 216 -25.71 -15.80 -14.72
N ASP A 217 -24.57 -16.51 -14.64
CA ASP A 217 -23.23 -15.95 -14.48
C ASP A 217 -22.70 -15.37 -15.82
#